data_AF-A0A2W7RTE9-F1
#
_entry.id   AF-A0A2W7RTE9-F1
#
_cell.length_a   1.000
_cell.length_b   1.000
_cell.length_c   1.000
_cell.angle_alpha   90.00
_cell.angle_beta   90.00
_cell.angle_gamma   90.00
#
_symmetry.space_group_name_H-M   'P 1'
#
loop_
_entity.id
_entity.type
_entity.pdbx_description
1 polymer ?
#
loop_
_entity_poly.entity_id
_entity_poly.type
_entity_poly.pdbx_seq_one_letter_code
_entity_poly.pdbx_strand_id
1 'polypeptide(L)'
;MKQLLLAVFLLAGTVCFAQSPVEFTTVKHDFGKIKKGVPATYVFHFKNIGTKPVVIEVATAECGCTTPEYPKSPIAKGKTGEIKVTYNAAMSGAFTKRVNVKLAGVNEPIVLTIEGVVEDSSHK
;
A
#
# COMPACT_ATOMS: atom_id res chain seq x y z
N MET A 1 -26.68 35.19 46.35
CA MET A 1 -25.28 34.88 45.98
C MET A 1 -25.18 33.38 45.70
N LYS A 2 -25.75 32.87 44.60
CA LYS A 2 -25.14 32.73 43.26
C LYS A 2 -23.70 32.23 43.32
N GLN A 3 -23.52 30.94 43.58
CA GLN A 3 -22.28 30.24 43.26
C GLN A 3 -22.66 29.09 42.32
N LEU A 4 -22.32 29.33 41.06
CA LEU A 4 -22.65 28.55 39.88
C LEU A 4 -21.67 27.36 39.81
N LEU A 5 -22.15 26.14 40.08
CA LEU A 5 -21.40 24.91 39.80
C LEU A 5 -21.39 24.68 38.28
N LEU A 6 -20.34 25.15 37.61
CA LEU A 6 -20.07 24.82 36.21
C LEU A 6 -19.66 23.34 36.13
N ALA A 7 -20.58 22.51 35.63
CA ALA A 7 -20.27 21.19 35.12
C ALA A 7 -19.42 21.35 33.84
N VAL A 8 -18.11 21.20 33.97
CA VAL A 8 -17.21 21.06 32.82
C VAL A 8 -17.37 19.62 32.30
N PHE A 9 -18.34 19.43 31.40
CA PHE A 9 -18.41 18.24 30.56
C PHE A 9 -17.23 18.32 29.58
N LEU A 10 -16.16 17.58 29.88
CA LEU A 10 -15.07 17.32 28.94
C LEU A 10 -15.69 16.59 27.73
N LEU A 11 -15.95 17.32 26.64
CA LEU A 11 -16.13 16.69 25.33
C LEU A 11 -14.78 16.07 24.95
N ALA A 12 -14.58 14.80 25.30
CA ALA A 12 -13.61 13.95 24.64
C ALA A 12 -14.13 13.75 23.20
N GLY A 13 -13.81 14.70 22.32
CA GLY A 13 -14.10 14.59 20.90
C GLY A 13 -13.46 13.33 20.37
N THR A 14 -14.27 12.33 20.03
CA THR A 14 -13.82 11.17 19.27
C THR A 14 -13.42 11.67 17.89
N VAL A 15 -12.13 11.90 17.69
CA VAL A 15 -11.53 12.04 16.37
C VAL A 15 -11.73 10.72 15.64
N CYS A 16 -12.78 10.66 14.81
CA CYS A 16 -13.01 9.56 13.89
C CYS A 16 -11.98 9.68 12.77
N PHE A 17 -10.77 9.16 12.99
CA PHE A 17 -9.85 8.91 11.90
C PHE A 17 -10.48 7.82 11.03
N ALA A 18 -10.82 8.16 9.78
CA ALA A 18 -11.29 7.17 8.81
C ALA A 18 -10.15 6.17 8.54
N GLN A 19 -10.18 5.03 9.23
CA GLN A 19 -9.23 3.95 9.04
C GLN A 19 -9.45 3.29 7.67
N SER A 20 -8.37 2.97 6.95
CA SER A 20 -8.43 2.25 5.67
C SER A 20 -9.30 0.99 5.78
N PRO A 21 -10.19 0.71 4.80
CA PRO A 21 -11.04 -0.48 4.81
C PRO A 21 -10.26 -1.78 4.50
N VAL A 22 -8.96 -1.69 4.22
CA VAL A 22 -8.07 -2.84 4.01
C VAL A 22 -6.86 -2.79 4.92
N GLU A 23 -6.42 -3.97 5.31
CA GLU A 23 -5.21 -4.21 6.09
C GLU A 23 -4.24 -5.04 5.23
N PHE A 24 -3.06 -4.48 4.96
CA PHE A 24 -1.98 -5.18 4.25
C PHE A 24 -1.11 -5.95 5.24
N THR A 25 -0.63 -7.13 4.85
CA THR A 25 0.36 -7.88 5.65
C THR A 25 1.66 -7.09 5.79
N THR A 26 2.06 -6.40 4.73
CA THR A 26 3.11 -5.39 4.73
C THR A 26 2.83 -4.40 3.61
N VAL A 27 3.29 -3.16 3.77
CA VAL A 27 3.30 -2.14 2.72
C VAL A 27 4.68 -1.91 2.12
N LYS A 28 5.69 -2.64 2.60
CA LYS A 28 7.08 -2.50 2.18
C LYS A 28 7.72 -3.87 1.96
N HIS A 29 8.47 -4.01 0.87
CA HIS A 29 9.28 -5.18 0.60
C HIS A 29 10.68 -4.76 0.14
N ASP A 30 11.71 -5.36 0.73
CA ASP A 30 13.10 -5.24 0.28
C ASP A 30 13.49 -6.55 -0.41
N PHE A 31 13.86 -6.46 -1.68
CA PHE A 31 14.35 -7.60 -2.45
C PHE A 31 15.81 -7.96 -2.11
N GLY A 32 16.50 -7.12 -1.33
CA GLY A 32 17.93 -7.22 -1.12
C GLY A 32 18.68 -7.00 -2.43
N LYS A 33 19.53 -7.96 -2.80
CA LYS A 33 20.31 -7.92 -4.05
C LYS A 33 19.60 -8.71 -5.14
N ILE A 34 19.37 -8.05 -6.28
CA ILE A 34 18.77 -8.67 -7.48
C ILE A 34 19.68 -8.49 -8.69
N LYS A 35 19.53 -9.36 -9.70
CA LYS A 35 20.36 -9.32 -10.91
C LYS A 35 19.81 -8.31 -11.92
N LYS A 36 20.69 -7.51 -12.51
CA LYS A 36 20.38 -6.66 -13.65
C LYS A 36 19.74 -7.46 -14.79
N GLY A 37 18.70 -6.90 -15.39
CA GLY A 37 17.97 -7.50 -16.52
C GLY A 37 17.03 -8.64 -16.14
N VAL A 38 16.97 -9.05 -14.87
CA VAL A 38 16.00 -10.04 -14.38
C VAL A 38 14.88 -9.31 -13.64
N PRO A 39 13.62 -9.42 -14.09
CA PRO A 39 12.49 -8.84 -13.38
C PRO A 39 12.37 -9.43 -11.96
N ALA A 40 12.11 -8.57 -10.98
CA ALA A 40 11.83 -8.96 -9.60
C ALA A 40 10.36 -8.70 -9.27
N THR A 41 9.67 -9.69 -8.71
CA THR A 41 8.23 -9.62 -8.43
C THR A 41 7.94 -9.91 -6.97
N TYR A 42 7.08 -9.11 -6.35
CA TYR A 42 6.55 -9.35 -5.01
C TYR A 42 5.03 -9.22 -4.99
N VAL A 43 4.38 -10.04 -4.17
CA VAL A 43 2.92 -10.07 -4.03
C VAL A 43 2.53 -9.53 -2.66
N PHE A 44 1.99 -8.32 -2.65
CA PHE A 44 1.42 -7.71 -1.45
C PHE A 44 0.04 -8.27 -1.18
N HIS A 45 -0.13 -8.95 -0.06
CA HIS A 45 -1.42 -9.49 0.37
C HIS A 45 -2.13 -8.51 1.29
N PHE A 46 -3.44 -8.38 1.12
CA PHE A 46 -4.29 -7.58 1.98
C PHE A 46 -5.60 -8.30 2.31
N LYS A 47 -6.25 -7.88 3.38
CA LYS A 47 -7.58 -8.33 3.80
C LYS A 47 -8.53 -7.13 3.85
N ASN A 48 -9.74 -7.31 3.34
CA ASN A 48 -10.82 -6.36 3.55
C ASN A 48 -11.33 -6.48 5.00
N ILE A 49 -11.03 -5.49 5.83
CA ILE A 49 -11.48 -5.36 7.22
C ILE A 49 -12.70 -4.43 7.36
N GLY A 50 -13.10 -3.78 6.26
CA GLY A 50 -14.25 -2.89 6.21
C GLY A 50 -15.60 -3.62 6.28
N THR A 51 -16.67 -2.84 6.33
CA THR A 51 -18.05 -3.35 6.39
C THR A 51 -18.68 -3.60 5.01
N LYS A 52 -18.05 -3.10 3.94
CA LYS A 52 -18.53 -3.17 2.56
C LYS A 52 -17.48 -3.86 1.67
N PRO A 53 -17.87 -4.39 0.49
CA PRO A 53 -16.89 -4.81 -0.51
C PRO A 53 -15.94 -3.66 -0.88
N VAL A 54 -14.66 -3.97 -1.01
CA VAL A 54 -13.62 -3.00 -1.42
C VAL A 54 -13.35 -3.17 -2.91
N VAL A 55 -13.21 -2.05 -3.62
CA VAL A 55 -12.81 -2.02 -5.03
C VAL A 55 -11.52 -1.23 -5.15
N ILE A 56 -10.52 -1.80 -5.82
CA ILE A 56 -9.32 -1.07 -6.23
C ILE A 56 -9.66 -0.35 -7.54
N GLU A 57 -9.72 0.98 -7.50
CA GLU A 57 -9.96 1.80 -8.70
C GLU A 57 -8.75 1.74 -9.63
N VAL A 58 -7.57 1.99 -9.05
CA VAL A 58 -6.31 1.95 -9.79
C VAL A 58 -5.14 1.68 -8.86
N ALA A 59 -4.14 0.96 -9.36
CA ALA A 59 -2.80 0.94 -8.80
C ALA A 59 -1.83 1.53 -9.82
N THR A 60 -1.13 2.60 -9.44
CA THR A 60 -0.24 3.36 -10.33
C THR A 60 1.17 3.39 -9.76
N ALA A 61 2.14 2.92 -10.55
CA ALA A 61 3.55 3.06 -10.20
C ALA A 61 4.07 4.47 -10.51
N GLU A 62 5.03 4.95 -9.71
CA GLU A 62 5.70 6.24 -9.95
C GLU A 62 6.68 6.22 -11.16
N CYS A 63 7.13 5.05 -11.61
CA CYS A 63 7.97 4.89 -12.80
C CYS A 63 7.40 3.82 -13.75
N GLY A 64 7.66 3.97 -15.05
CA GLY A 64 7.37 2.93 -16.05
C GLY A 64 8.20 1.65 -15.90
N CYS A 65 9.22 1.67 -15.03
CA CYS A 65 10.03 0.51 -14.67
C CYS A 65 9.37 -0.44 -13.66
N THR A 66 8.19 -0.08 -13.14
CA THR A 66 7.44 -0.86 -12.16
C THR A 66 6.02 -1.06 -12.65
N THR A 67 5.53 -2.29 -12.60
CA THR A 67 4.22 -2.67 -13.12
C THR A 67 3.40 -3.33 -12.01
N PRO A 68 2.30 -2.70 -11.57
CA PRO A 68 1.36 -3.31 -10.65
C PRO A 68 0.24 -4.07 -11.38
N GLU A 69 -0.11 -5.23 -10.86
CA GLU A 69 -1.28 -6.03 -11.25
C GLU A 69 -2.16 -6.23 -10.01
N TYR A 70 -3.47 -6.02 -10.15
CA TYR A 70 -4.42 -6.00 -9.03
C TYR A 70 -5.80 -6.52 -9.47
N PRO A 71 -6.60 -7.06 -8.53
CA PRO A 71 -7.94 -7.56 -8.81
C PRO A 71 -8.87 -6.44 -9.29
N LYS A 72 -9.64 -6.74 -10.33
CA LYS A 72 -10.66 -5.86 -10.89
C LYS A 72 -12.06 -6.11 -10.31
N SER A 73 -12.25 -7.28 -9.70
CA SER A 73 -13.48 -7.63 -9.01
C SER A 73 -13.50 -7.06 -7.60
N PRO A 74 -14.70 -6.76 -7.04
CA PRO A 74 -14.83 -6.36 -5.65
C PRO A 74 -14.38 -7.45 -4.67
N ILE A 75 -13.66 -7.06 -3.62
CA ILE A 75 -13.18 -7.92 -2.54
C ILE A 75 -14.17 -7.83 -1.39
N ALA A 76 -14.92 -8.90 -1.14
CA ALA A 76 -15.92 -8.95 -0.08
C ALA A 76 -15.31 -8.81 1.33
N LYS A 77 -16.14 -8.44 2.31
CA LYS A 77 -15.73 -8.33 3.72
C LYS A 77 -15.06 -9.61 4.21
N GLY A 78 -13.94 -9.47 4.89
CA GLY A 78 -13.17 -10.58 5.46
C GLY A 78 -12.38 -11.41 4.44
N LYS A 79 -12.52 -11.15 3.13
CA LYS A 79 -11.75 -11.81 2.09
C LYS A 79 -10.42 -11.11 1.85
N THR A 80 -9.48 -11.87 1.32
CA THR A 80 -8.15 -11.41 0.96
C THR A 80 -8.08 -11.07 -0.52
N GLY A 81 -7.22 -10.12 -0.86
CA GLY A 81 -6.81 -9.80 -2.21
C GLY A 81 -5.30 -9.65 -2.26
N GLU A 82 -4.79 -9.49 -3.48
CA GLU A 82 -3.35 -9.38 -3.72
C GLU A 82 -3.04 -8.28 -4.73
N ILE A 83 -1.87 -7.65 -4.58
CA ILE A 83 -1.32 -6.72 -5.55
C ILE A 83 0.08 -7.19 -5.88
N LYS A 84 0.25 -7.66 -7.11
CA LYS A 84 1.54 -8.13 -7.63
C LYS A 84 2.29 -6.95 -8.23
N VAL A 85 3.50 -6.68 -7.74
CA VAL A 85 4.35 -5.59 -8.23
C VAL A 85 5.59 -6.20 -8.84
N THR A 86 5.83 -5.90 -10.11
CA THR A 86 7.01 -6.34 -10.86
C THR A 86 7.90 -5.15 -11.18
N TYR A 87 9.18 -5.23 -10.82
CA TYR A 87 10.21 -4.24 -11.15
C TYR A 87 11.12 -4.76 -12.25
N ASN A 88 11.29 -3.96 -13.30
CA ASN A 88 12.26 -4.19 -14.35
C ASN A 88 13.63 -3.57 -13.96
N ALA A 89 14.55 -4.43 -13.53
CA ALA A 89 15.88 -4.08 -13.05
C ALA A 89 16.87 -3.74 -14.20
N ALA A 90 16.53 -2.78 -15.05
CA ALA A 90 17.33 -2.42 -16.22
C ALA A 90 18.64 -1.67 -15.86
N MET A 91 18.66 -0.95 -14.73
CA MET A 91 19.80 -0.16 -14.28
C MET A 91 20.36 -0.71 -12.97
N SER A 92 21.69 -0.81 -12.87
CA SER A 92 22.41 -1.21 -11.65
C SER A 92 22.31 -0.12 -10.57
N GLY A 93 22.42 -0.51 -9.30
CA GLY A 93 22.39 0.40 -8.15
C GLY A 93 21.17 0.23 -7.25
N ALA A 94 21.11 1.02 -6.18
CA ALA A 94 20.00 1.01 -5.24
C ALA A 94 18.72 1.58 -5.87
N PHE A 95 17.57 1.02 -5.51
CA PHE A 95 16.27 1.53 -5.93
C PHE A 95 15.27 1.51 -4.79
N THR A 96 14.35 2.47 -4.83
CA THR A 96 13.11 2.50 -4.05
C THR A 96 12.02 2.93 -5.01
N LYS A 97 10.94 2.15 -5.13
CA LYS A 97 9.81 2.42 -6.01
C LYS A 97 8.51 2.33 -5.24
N ARG A 98 7.60 3.26 -5.51
CA ARG A 98 6.28 3.29 -4.88
C ARG A 98 5.17 3.01 -5.90
N VAL A 99 4.13 2.36 -5.41
CA VAL A 99 2.87 2.08 -6.11
C VAL A 99 1.75 2.65 -5.26
N ASN A 100 1.01 3.61 -5.82
CA ASN A 100 -0.15 4.23 -5.20
C ASN A 100 -1.40 3.41 -5.55
N VAL A 101 -2.05 2.84 -4.54
CA VAL A 101 -3.27 2.04 -4.67
C VAL A 101 -4.44 2.87 -4.21
N LYS A 102 -5.31 3.25 -5.16
CA LYS A 102 -6.52 4.01 -4.93
C LYS A 102 -7.70 3.05 -4.77
N LEU A 103 -8.40 3.16 -3.64
CA LEU A 103 -9.64 2.44 -3.39
C LEU A 103 -10.85 3.35 -3.65
N ALA A 104 -11.94 2.76 -4.13
CA ALA A 104 -13.18 3.48 -4.38
C ALA A 104 -13.74 4.08 -3.08
N GLY A 105 -14.02 5.38 -3.10
CA GLY A 105 -14.56 6.11 -1.95
C GLY A 105 -13.57 6.35 -0.80
N VAL A 106 -12.28 6.06 -0.98
CA VAL A 106 -11.22 6.39 0.00
C VAL A 106 -10.36 7.51 -0.57
N ASN A 107 -10.24 8.63 0.15
CA ASN A 107 -9.53 9.81 -0.36
C ASN A 107 -8.01 9.57 -0.46
N GLU A 108 -7.41 9.05 0.60
CA GLU A 108 -5.97 8.81 0.67
C GLU A 108 -5.59 7.47 0.00
N PRO A 109 -4.67 7.46 -0.98
CA PRO A 109 -4.17 6.23 -1.56
C PRO A 109 -3.28 5.47 -0.56
N ILE A 110 -3.27 4.15 -0.70
CA ILE A 110 -2.34 3.29 0.05
C ILE A 110 -1.05 3.19 -0.75
N VAL A 111 0.08 3.43 -0.10
CA VAL A 111 1.39 3.42 -0.76
C VAL A 111 2.11 2.11 -0.48
N LEU A 112 2.33 1.31 -1.52
CA LEU A 112 3.19 0.12 -1.46
C LEU A 112 4.59 0.49 -1.92
N THR A 113 5.61 0.01 -1.22
CA THR A 113 7.02 0.31 -1.50
C THR A 113 7.79 -0.97 -1.76
N ILE A 114 8.54 -1.01 -2.86
CA ILE A 114 9.57 -2.01 -3.10
C ILE A 114 10.94 -1.35 -3.14
N GLU A 115 11.95 -2.02 -2.60
CA GLU A 115 13.33 -1.53 -2.61
C GLU A 115 14.33 -2.67 -2.79
N GLY A 116 15.59 -2.30 -3.00
CA GLY A 116 16.69 -3.24 -3.12
C GLY A 116 17.88 -2.62 -3.85
N VAL A 117 18.79 -3.49 -4.29
CA VAL A 117 20.01 -3.14 -5.04
C VAL A 117 20.14 -4.06 -6.24
N VAL A 118 20.27 -3.47 -7.43
CA VAL A 118 20.54 -4.20 -8.67
C VAL A 118 22.04 -4.37 -8.84
N GLU A 119 22.52 -5.61 -8.86
CA GLU A 119 23.91 -5.95 -9.11
C GLU A 119 24.14 -6.26 -10.60
N ASP A 120 25.27 -5.76 -11.12
CA ASP A 120 25.67 -6.07 -12.49
C ASP A 120 26.18 -7.51 -12.57
N SER A 121 25.63 -8.30 -13.48
CA SER A 121 26.03 -9.71 -13.64
C SER A 121 27.32 -9.85 -14.47
N SER A 122 27.92 -8.73 -14.90
CA SER A 122 28.96 -8.69 -15.95
C SER A 122 30.40 -8.95 -15.50
N HIS A 123 30.64 -9.64 -14.39
CA HIS A 123 31.99 -10.09 -14.01
C HIS A 123 31.99 -11.59 -13.70
N LYS A 124 32.15 -12.40 -14.74
CA LYS A 124 32.78 -13.72 -14.67
C LYS A 124 33.65 -13.94 -15.89
#